data_AF-A0AAW5Z004-F1
#
_entry.id   AF-A0AAW5Z004-F1
#
_cell.length_a   1.000
_cell.length_b   1.000
_cell.length_c   1.000
_cell.angle_alpha   90.00
_cell.angle_beta   90.00
_cell.angle_gamma   90.00
#
_symmetry.space_group_name_H-M   'P 1'
#
loop_
_entity.id
_entity.type
_entity.pdbx_description
1 polymer ?
#
loop_
_entity_poly.entity_id
_entity_poly.type
_entity_poly.pdbx_seq_one_letter_code
_entity_poly.pdbx_strand_id
1 'polypeptide(L)'
;YTGNVKRYKAVEGQSTYELHRSECGRKSLFLRRHKFIDYVSHYFHNQGWSLDACVGYTLAKGIFQRDQVVSTKTLYNYVDLGLMDIKNGDLPEKVKRNTKTRRARVNK
;
A
#
# COMPACT_ATOMS: atom_id res chain seq x y z
N TYR A 1 22.85 8.97 50.11
CA TYR A 1 23.48 8.89 48.78
C TYR A 1 22.53 9.54 47.77
N THR A 2 22.77 10.80 47.40
CA THR A 2 21.89 11.62 46.52
C THR A 2 22.60 11.89 45.19
N GLY A 3 22.98 10.82 44.50
CA GLY A 3 23.60 10.92 43.17
C GLY A 3 22.54 10.81 42.08
N ASN A 4 22.41 11.84 41.26
CA ASN A 4 21.57 11.84 40.06
C ASN A 4 22.19 10.85 39.03
N VAL A 5 21.87 9.56 39.15
CA VAL A 5 22.38 8.53 38.24
C VAL A 5 21.62 8.63 36.91
N LYS A 6 22.25 9.20 35.89
CA LYS A 6 21.73 9.20 34.52
C LYS A 6 21.76 7.77 33.98
N ARG A 7 20.62 7.08 34.02
CA ARG A 7 20.43 5.77 33.38
C ARG A 7 19.71 5.94 32.06
N TYR A 8 20.16 5.23 31.03
CA TYR A 8 19.45 5.18 29.75
C TYR A 8 18.08 4.54 29.96
N LYS A 9 17.03 5.24 29.50
CA LYS A 9 15.65 4.76 29.56
C LYS A 9 15.25 4.25 28.18
N ALA A 10 15.45 2.96 27.95
CA ALA A 10 15.20 2.33 26.65
C ALA A 10 13.76 2.51 26.15
N VAL A 11 12.77 2.46 27.04
CA VAL A 11 11.34 2.62 26.69
C VAL A 11 11.06 4.04 26.20
N GLU A 12 11.56 5.07 26.90
CA GLU A 12 11.41 6.47 26.47
C GLU A 12 12.17 6.73 25.15
N GLY A 13 13.36 6.15 24.99
CA GLY A 13 14.13 6.22 23.76
C GLY A 13 13.43 5.57 22.56
N GLN A 14 12.81 4.41 22.77
CA GLN A 14 12.06 3.71 21.73
C GLN A 14 10.79 4.48 21.34
N SER A 15 10.03 4.98 22.33
CA SER A 15 8.81 5.76 22.08
C SER A 15 9.10 7.05 21.31
N THR A 16 10.15 7.77 21.68
CA THR A 16 10.59 8.98 20.95
C THR A 16 11.07 8.66 19.54
N TYR A 17 11.79 7.55 19.35
CA TYR A 17 12.18 7.09 18.03
C TYR A 17 10.98 6.75 17.15
N GLU A 18 10.01 5.99 17.65
CA GLU A 18 8.80 5.61 16.91
C GLU A 18 7.97 6.83 16.49
N LEU A 19 7.84 7.83 17.37
CA LEU A 19 7.18 9.09 17.06
C LEU A 19 7.86 9.78 15.86
N HIS A 20 9.16 10.02 15.94
CA HIS A 20 9.90 10.65 14.84
C HIS A 20 9.91 9.77 13.58
N ARG A 21 9.95 8.44 13.75
CA ARG A 21 9.95 7.49 12.63
C ARG A 21 8.64 7.53 11.86
N SER A 22 7.51 7.76 12.54
CA SER A 22 6.21 7.95 11.88
C SER A 22 6.15 9.22 11.00
N GLU A 23 6.93 10.23 11.38
CA GLU A 23 7.05 11.48 10.62
C GLU A 23 8.01 11.33 9.43
N CYS A 24 9.00 10.45 9.55
CA CYS A 24 9.98 10.16 8.51
C CYS A 24 9.36 9.51 7.25
N GLY A 25 10.03 9.70 6.11
CA GLY A 25 9.69 9.04 4.84
C GLY A 25 8.69 9.81 3.97
N ARG A 26 8.43 9.26 2.77
CA ARG A 26 7.53 9.87 1.80
C ARG A 26 6.08 9.67 2.22
N LYS A 27 5.34 10.76 2.41
CA LYS A 27 3.90 10.71 2.69
C LYS A 27 3.12 10.19 1.49
N SER A 28 2.01 9.50 1.76
CA SER A 28 1.17 8.93 0.70
C SER A 28 0.57 10.05 -0.15
N LEU A 29 0.51 9.85 -1.46
CA LEU A 29 -0.14 10.77 -2.40
C LEU A 29 -1.63 10.45 -2.57
N PHE A 30 -2.20 9.61 -1.69
CA PHE A 30 -3.55 9.08 -1.81
C PHE A 30 -4.58 10.21 -1.94
N LEU A 31 -4.60 11.15 -0.99
CA LEU A 31 -5.53 12.28 -1.00
C LEU A 31 -5.33 13.19 -2.21
N ARG A 32 -4.07 13.40 -2.62
CA ARG A 32 -3.75 14.24 -3.78
C ARG A 32 -4.27 13.64 -5.09
N ARG A 33 -4.32 12.31 -5.17
CA ARG A 33 -4.71 11.54 -6.36
C ARG A 33 -6.09 10.90 -6.22
N HIS A 34 -6.94 11.39 -5.31
CA HIS A 34 -8.26 10.81 -5.02
C HIS A 34 -9.12 10.70 -6.28
N LYS A 35 -9.11 11.71 -7.17
CA LYS A 35 -9.87 11.67 -8.43
C LYS A 35 -9.61 10.42 -9.27
N PHE A 36 -8.34 10.00 -9.33
CA PHE A 36 -7.96 8.78 -10.04
C PHE A 36 -8.40 7.52 -9.27
N ILE A 37 -8.28 7.54 -7.95
CA ILE A 37 -8.69 6.42 -7.07
C ILE A 37 -10.20 6.20 -7.16
N ASP A 38 -11.00 7.28 -7.13
CA ASP A 38 -12.45 7.24 -7.26
C ASP A 38 -12.86 6.71 -8.64
N TYR A 39 -12.18 7.14 -9.70
CA TYR A 39 -12.35 6.60 -11.04
C TYR A 39 -12.10 5.08 -11.07
N VAL A 40 -10.98 4.62 -10.48
CA VAL A 40 -10.66 3.19 -10.42
C VAL A 40 -11.74 2.43 -9.64
N SER A 41 -12.19 2.95 -8.50
CA SER A 41 -13.25 2.34 -7.69
C SER A 41 -14.55 2.20 -8.49
N HIS A 42 -14.97 3.27 -9.17
CA HIS A 42 -16.17 3.27 -10.00
C HIS A 42 -16.12 2.22 -11.12
N TYR A 43 -15.02 2.13 -11.86
CA TYR A 43 -14.88 1.15 -12.94
C TYR A 43 -14.72 -0.28 -12.44
N PHE A 44 -14.08 -0.47 -11.28
CA PHE A 44 -13.99 -1.77 -10.63
C PHE A 44 -15.38 -2.30 -10.27
N HIS A 45 -16.21 -1.49 -9.61
CA HIS A 45 -17.54 -1.92 -9.17
C HIS A 45 -18.58 -2.00 -10.29
N ASN A 46 -18.58 -1.04 -11.23
CA ASN A 46 -19.63 -0.97 -12.25
C ASN A 46 -19.32 -1.74 -13.53
N GLN A 47 -18.04 -1.81 -13.93
CA GLN A 47 -17.63 -2.41 -15.20
C GLN A 47 -16.85 -3.73 -15.01
N GLY A 48 -16.54 -4.11 -13.77
CA GLY A 48 -15.77 -5.32 -13.45
C GLY A 48 -14.32 -5.27 -13.93
N TRP A 49 -13.76 -4.07 -14.10
CA TRP A 49 -12.37 -3.92 -14.56
C TRP A 49 -11.38 -4.27 -13.46
N SER A 50 -10.27 -4.90 -13.83
CA SER A 50 -9.14 -5.07 -12.91
C SER A 50 -8.39 -3.75 -12.69
N LEU A 51 -7.69 -3.63 -11.56
CA LEU A 51 -6.86 -2.45 -11.26
C LEU A 51 -5.83 -2.19 -12.37
N ASP A 52 -5.23 -3.25 -12.91
CA ASP A 52 -4.26 -3.17 -14.00
C ASP A 52 -4.91 -2.68 -15.31
N ALA A 53 -6.13 -3.12 -15.61
CA ALA A 53 -6.88 -2.65 -16.77
C ALA A 53 -7.21 -1.15 -16.66
N CYS A 54 -7.60 -0.67 -15.48
CA CYS A 54 -7.85 0.75 -15.23
C CYS A 54 -6.60 1.60 -15.49
N VAL A 55 -5.43 1.17 -14.98
CA VAL A 55 -4.16 1.91 -15.23
C VAL A 55 -3.76 1.87 -16.69
N GLY A 56 -3.80 0.69 -17.33
CA GLY A 56 -3.44 0.55 -18.74
C GLY A 56 -4.35 1.40 -19.65
N TYR A 57 -5.66 1.35 -19.41
CA TYR A 57 -6.65 2.10 -20.18
C TYR A 57 -6.47 3.61 -20.02
N THR A 58 -6.34 4.10 -18.79
CA THR A 58 -6.17 5.54 -18.53
C THR A 58 -4.90 6.10 -19.14
N LEU A 59 -3.79 5.36 -19.11
CA LEU A 59 -2.54 5.76 -19.75
C LEU A 59 -2.64 5.73 -21.29
N ALA A 60 -3.27 4.71 -21.86
CA ALA A 60 -3.43 4.58 -23.31
C ALA A 60 -4.36 5.65 -23.89
N LYS A 61 -5.42 6.00 -23.17
CA LYS A 61 -6.40 7.02 -23.57
C LYS A 61 -6.03 8.44 -23.15
N GLY A 62 -5.03 8.61 -22.29
CA GLY A 62 -4.60 9.93 -21.81
C GLY A 62 -5.65 10.66 -20.97
N ILE A 63 -6.53 9.92 -20.29
CA ILE A 63 -7.67 10.48 -19.53
C ILE A 63 -7.17 11.34 -18.36
N PHE A 64 -6.06 10.92 -17.76
CA PHE A 64 -5.41 11.60 -16.65
C PHE A 64 -3.98 11.97 -17.00
N GLN A 65 -3.52 13.08 -16.43
CA GLN A 65 -2.11 13.45 -16.46
C GLN A 65 -1.28 12.40 -15.70
N ARG A 66 -0.06 12.16 -16.18
CA ARG A 66 0.77 11.05 -15.68
C ARG A 66 1.20 11.21 -14.22
N ASP A 67 1.20 12.43 -13.70
CA ASP A 67 1.45 12.77 -12.29
C ASP A 67 0.26 12.45 -11.36
N GLN A 68 -0.95 12.40 -11.92
CA GLN A 68 -2.19 12.04 -11.21
C GLN A 68 -2.41 10.52 -11.18
N VAL A 69 -1.94 9.82 -12.20
CA VAL A 69 -2.06 8.35 -12.28
C VAL A 69 -1.14 7.69 -11.26
N VAL A 70 -1.70 6.68 -10.58
CA VAL A 70 -0.99 5.84 -9.62
C VAL A 70 -0.56 4.55 -10.32
N SER A 71 0.63 4.02 -9.99
CA SER A 71 1.06 2.73 -10.53
C SER A 71 0.23 1.58 -9.98
N THR A 72 0.10 0.50 -10.74
CA THR A 72 -0.69 -0.70 -10.36
C THR A 72 -0.26 -1.25 -9.00
N LYS A 73 1.05 -1.39 -8.77
CA LYS A 73 1.61 -1.80 -7.47
C LYS A 73 1.13 -0.92 -6.31
N THR A 74 1.04 0.39 -6.53
CA THR A 74 0.62 1.32 -5.49
C THR A 74 -0.89 1.22 -5.24
N LEU A 75 -1.71 0.96 -6.27
CA LEU A 75 -3.13 0.64 -6.09
C LEU A 75 -3.32 -0.63 -5.25
N TYR A 76 -2.60 -1.71 -5.56
CA TYR A 76 -2.63 -2.93 -4.75
C TYR A 76 -2.22 -2.68 -3.30
N ASN A 77 -1.19 -1.85 -3.06
CA ASN A 77 -0.80 -1.46 -1.71
C ASN A 77 -1.91 -0.66 -0.98
N TYR A 78 -2.65 0.21 -1.69
CA TYR A 78 -3.77 0.95 -1.09
C TYR A 78 -4.92 0.03 -0.70
N VAL A 79 -5.20 -1.00 -1.50
CA VAL A 79 -6.15 -2.05 -1.13
C VAL A 79 -5.67 -2.83 0.10
N ASP A 80 -4.39 -3.18 0.18
CA ASP A 80 -3.82 -3.86 1.35
C ASP A 80 -3.88 -3.03 2.63
N LEU A 81 -3.69 -1.72 2.52
CA LEU A 81 -3.81 -0.77 3.62
C LEU A 81 -5.27 -0.43 3.96
N GLY A 82 -6.25 -0.95 3.21
CA GLY A 82 -7.67 -0.63 3.40
C GLY A 82 -8.02 0.83 3.11
N LEU A 83 -7.24 1.50 2.27
CA LEU A 83 -7.47 2.90 1.89
C LEU A 83 -8.52 3.05 0.79
N MET A 84 -8.82 1.97 0.08
CA MET A 84 -9.86 1.91 -0.96
C MET A 84 -11.04 1.07 -0.48
N ASP A 85 -12.20 1.29 -1.07
CA ASP A 85 -13.41 0.50 -0.79
C ASP A 85 -13.33 -0.96 -1.31
N ILE A 86 -12.37 -1.22 -2.21
CA ILE A 86 -12.06 -2.55 -2.71
C ILE A 86 -11.35 -3.35 -1.61
N LYS A 87 -11.85 -4.54 -1.29
CA LYS A 87 -11.23 -5.43 -0.30
C LYS A 87 -10.34 -6.45 -1.00
N ASN A 88 -9.38 -7.02 -0.24
CA ASN A 88 -8.56 -8.12 -0.72
C ASN A 88 -9.38 -9.35 -1.15
N GLY A 89 -10.58 -9.55 -0.57
CA GLY A 89 -11.50 -10.61 -0.98
C GLY A 89 -12.07 -10.43 -2.40
N ASP A 90 -12.17 -9.18 -2.87
CA ASP A 90 -12.68 -8.84 -4.20
C ASP A 90 -11.62 -9.04 -5.30
N LEU A 91 -10.39 -9.38 -4.92
CA LEU A 91 -9.26 -9.64 -5.81
C LEU A 91 -8.96 -11.16 -5.86
N PRO A 92 -9.77 -11.97 -6.58
CA PRO A 92 -9.65 -13.43 -6.56
C PRO A 92 -8.30 -13.93 -7.08
N GLU A 93 -7.69 -13.24 -8.05
CA GLU A 93 -6.34 -13.59 -8.51
C GLU A 93 -5.28 -13.46 -7.41
N LYS A 94 -5.43 -12.48 -6.53
CA LYS A 94 -4.47 -12.24 -5.45
C LYS A 94 -4.54 -13.35 -4.41
N VAL A 95 -5.75 -13.78 -4.05
CA VAL A 95 -5.97 -14.87 -3.09
C VAL A 95 -5.51 -16.22 -3.65
N LYS A 96 -5.62 -16.44 -4.97
CA LYS A 96 -5.18 -17.69 -5.62
C LYS A 96 -3.67 -17.87 -5.70
N ARG A 97 -2.88 -16.80 -5.64
CA ARG A 97 -1.42 -16.88 -5.79
C ARG A 97 -0.80 -17.54 -4.57
N ASN A 98 -0.19 -18.71 -4.75
CA ASN A 98 0.57 -19.37 -3.71
C ASN A 98 1.90 -18.65 -3.49
N THR A 99 2.00 -17.88 -2.41
CA THR A 99 3.22 -17.13 -2.04
C THR A 99 4.31 -18.04 -1.45
N LYS A 100 4.02 -19.32 -1.18
CA LYS A 100 5.03 -20.24 -0.62
C LYS A 100 6.07 -20.56 -1.68
N THR A 101 7.35 -20.31 -1.36
CA THR A 101 8.46 -20.78 -2.17
C THR A 101 8.42 -22.31 -2.27
N ARG A 102 8.55 -22.84 -3.49
CA ARG A 102 8.56 -24.29 -3.75
C ARG A 102 9.79 -24.89 -3.07
N ARG A 103 9.62 -25.44 -1.87
CA ARG A 103 10.69 -26.18 -1.18
C ARG A 103 10.94 -27.46 -1.95
N ALA A 104 12.08 -27.55 -2.64
CA ALA A 104 12.58 -28.82 -3.15
C ALA A 104 13.01 -29.66 -1.93
N ARG A 105 12.12 -30.52 -1.43
CA ARG A 105 12.53 -31.55 -0.45
C ARG A 105 13.29 -32.61 -1.23
N VAL A 106 14.61 -32.54 -1.22
CA VAL A 106 15.46 -33.67 -1.60
C VAL A 106 15.55 -34.54 -0.34
N ASN A 107 14.80 -35.63 -0.31
CA ASN A 107 15.10 -36.72 0.62
C ASN A 107 16.34 -37.44 0.07
N LYS A 108 17.38 -37.57 0.89
CA LYS A 108 18.52 -38.44 0.63
C LYS A 108 18.34 -39.72 1.44
#